data_AF-A0A2M7KK10-F1
#
_entry.id   AF-A0A2M7KK10-F1
#
_cell.length_a   1.000
_cell.length_b   1.000
_cell.length_c   1.000
_cell.angle_alpha   90.00
_cell.angle_beta   90.00
_cell.angle_gamma   90.00
#
_symmetry.space_group_name_H-M   'P 1'
#
loop_
_entity.id
_entity.type
_entity.pdbx_description
1 polymer ?
#
loop_
_entity_poly.entity_id
_entity_poly.type
_entity_poly.pdbx_seq_one_letter_code
_entity_poly.pdbx_strand_id
1 'polypeptide(L)'
;MRDTRAVALMPVLICVTATATFGAHEAAWPCCHGAQRNNHSADTGLLETWPQYGPELLWTAAGIGLGYSSVEWPLPTAESSRRAGSARRRT
;
A
#
# COMPACT_ATOMS: atom_id res chain seq x y z
N MET A 1 11.97 26.41 55.28
CA MET A 1 12.85 26.07 54.15
C MET A 1 11.98 25.42 53.10
N ARG A 2 11.70 26.10 51.98
CA ARG A 2 10.93 25.53 50.88
C ARG A 2 11.92 24.77 50.00
N ASP A 3 11.68 23.48 49.77
CA ASP A 3 12.59 22.62 49.03
C ASP A 3 12.75 23.09 47.59
N THR A 4 13.77 23.90 47.33
CA THR A 4 14.11 24.47 46.00
C THR A 4 14.39 23.38 44.94
N ARG A 5 14.61 22.14 45.39
CA ARG A 5 14.77 20.95 44.54
C ARG A 5 13.47 20.60 43.79
N ALA A 6 12.30 20.89 44.36
CA ALA A 6 11.01 20.57 43.74
C ALA A 6 10.67 21.51 42.56
N VAL A 7 11.12 22.76 42.60
CA VAL A 7 10.84 23.77 41.57
C VAL A 7 11.74 23.61 40.34
N ALA A 8 12.97 23.12 40.53
CA ALA A 8 13.90 22.85 39.42
C ALA A 8 13.58 21.56 38.64
N LEU A 9 12.83 20.63 39.25
CA LEU A 9 12.43 19.36 38.62
C LEU A 9 11.16 19.48 37.75
N MET A 10 10.35 20.52 37.94
CA MET A 10 9.13 20.80 37.19
C MET A 10 9.33 21.02 35.67
N PRO A 11 10.28 21.85 35.19
CA PRO A 11 10.47 22.04 33.74
C PRO A 11 11.07 20.81 33.06
N VAL A 12 11.89 20.04 33.78
CA VAL A 12 12.46 18.77 33.29
C VAL A 12 11.37 17.72 33.14
N LEU A 13 10.45 17.63 34.09
CA LEU A 13 9.31 16.72 34.04
C LEU A 13 8.35 17.05 32.88
N ILE A 14 8.14 18.34 32.57
CA ILE A 14 7.29 18.79 31.44
C ILE A 14 7.93 18.45 30.08
N CYS A 15 9.25 18.63 29.92
CA CYS A 15 9.95 18.27 28.68
C CYS A 15 9.96 16.75 28.41
N VAL A 16 10.02 15.91 29.44
CA VAL A 16 10.01 14.44 29.28
C VAL A 16 8.64 13.92 28.87
N THR A 17 7.55 14.60 29.21
CA THR A 17 6.19 14.19 28.81
C THR A 17 5.81 14.57 27.37
N ALA A 18 6.53 15.49 26.72
CA ALA A 18 6.16 16.03 25.41
C ALA A 18 6.65 15.21 24.20
N THR A 19 7.55 14.23 24.39
CA THR A 19 8.15 13.46 23.29
C THR A 19 7.41 12.16 22.95
N ALA A 20 6.36 11.80 23.68
CA ALA A 20 5.71 10.49 23.56
C ALA A 20 4.52 10.42 22.58
N THR A 21 4.23 11.47 21.81
CA THR A 21 3.05 11.50 20.92
C THR A 21 3.43 11.67 19.44
N PHE A 22 4.45 10.97 18.97
CA PHE A 22 4.49 10.58 17.56
C PHE A 22 3.70 9.28 17.44
N GLY A 23 2.40 9.42 17.21
CA GLY A 23 1.48 8.30 17.05
C GLY A 23 1.94 7.41 15.91
N ALA A 24 2.30 6.17 16.24
CA ALA A 24 2.25 5.10 15.27
C ALA A 24 0.78 4.94 14.87
N HIS A 25 0.40 5.43 13.69
CA HIS A 25 -0.84 5.00 13.07
C HIS A 25 -0.77 3.48 12.93
N GLU A 26 -1.71 2.74 13.53
CA GLU A 26 -1.70 1.26 13.51
C GLU A 26 -1.64 0.69 12.07
N ALA A 27 -2.10 1.45 11.09
CA ALA A 27 -2.07 1.10 9.66
C ALA A 27 -0.98 1.84 8.85
N ALA A 28 -0.01 2.51 9.50
CA ALA A 28 1.06 3.16 8.78
C ALA A 28 2.01 2.15 8.14
N TRP A 29 2.41 2.41 6.90
CA TRP A 29 3.48 1.70 6.19
C TRP A 29 4.77 2.55 6.20
N PRO A 30 5.49 2.65 7.34
CA PRO A 30 6.63 3.56 7.48
C PRO A 30 7.84 3.14 6.64
N CYS A 31 7.89 1.89 6.19
CA CYS A 31 8.93 1.36 5.33
C CYS A 31 8.34 0.33 4.36
N CYS A 32 9.10 0.00 3.32
CA CYS A 32 8.70 -1.02 2.35
C CYS A 32 8.36 -2.33 3.07
N HIS A 33 7.21 -2.92 2.71
CA HIS A 33 6.64 -4.12 3.35
C HIS A 33 6.05 -3.89 4.75
N GLY A 34 5.82 -2.64 5.15
CA GLY A 34 5.21 -2.29 6.43
C GLY A 34 6.17 -2.39 7.62
N ALA A 35 5.71 -1.98 8.81
CA ALA A 35 6.54 -1.92 10.01
C ALA A 35 7.21 -3.25 10.38
N GLN A 36 6.49 -4.38 10.17
CA GLN A 36 7.00 -5.73 10.41
C GLN A 36 7.74 -6.33 9.20
N ARG A 37 7.81 -5.60 8.08
CA ARG A 37 8.45 -6.04 6.83
C ARG A 37 7.87 -7.34 6.24
N ASN A 38 6.60 -7.61 6.51
CA ASN A 38 5.89 -8.83 6.10
C ASN A 38 4.95 -8.62 4.91
N ASN A 39 4.86 -7.39 4.39
CA ASN A 39 3.99 -7.01 3.27
C ASN A 39 2.49 -7.23 3.54
N HIS A 40 2.09 -7.21 4.81
CA HIS A 40 0.71 -7.38 5.23
C HIS A 40 0.11 -6.04 5.65
N SER A 41 -1.04 -5.66 5.08
CA SER A 41 -1.79 -4.49 5.56
C SER A 41 -2.62 -4.84 6.79
N ALA A 42 -2.72 -3.93 7.76
CA ALA A 42 -3.53 -4.09 8.95
C ALA A 42 -4.99 -3.61 8.77
N ASP A 43 -5.36 -3.16 7.57
CA ASP A 43 -6.67 -2.62 7.27
C ASP A 43 -7.78 -3.67 7.45
N THR A 44 -8.87 -3.27 8.11
CA THR A 44 -10.06 -4.10 8.34
C THR A 44 -11.31 -3.39 7.81
N GLY A 45 -12.39 -4.13 7.58
CA GLY A 45 -13.63 -3.55 7.03
C GLY A 45 -13.56 -3.11 5.57
N LEU A 46 -12.60 -3.67 4.81
CA LEU A 46 -12.51 -3.47 3.36
C LEU A 46 -13.76 -4.04 2.67
N LEU A 47 -14.12 -3.44 1.53
CA LEU A 47 -15.19 -3.96 0.67
C LEU A 47 -14.84 -5.37 0.18
N GLU A 48 -15.69 -6.34 0.48
CA GLU A 48 -15.55 -7.72 -0.02
C GLU A 48 -15.90 -7.84 -1.51
N THR A 49 -16.75 -6.95 -2.02
CA THR A 49 -17.15 -6.93 -3.42
C THR A 49 -17.35 -5.49 -3.88
N TRP A 50 -16.89 -5.21 -5.10
CA TRP A 50 -17.08 -3.90 -5.71
C TRP A 50 -18.56 -3.69 -6.08
N PRO A 51 -19.12 -2.50 -5.86
CA PRO A 51 -20.41 -2.14 -6.43
C PRO A 51 -20.36 -2.20 -7.97
N GLN A 52 -21.51 -2.40 -8.61
CA GLN A 52 -21.62 -2.61 -10.07
C GLN A 52 -20.94 -1.52 -10.91
N TYR A 53 -20.96 -0.28 -10.44
CA TYR A 53 -20.38 0.88 -11.14
C TYR A 53 -18.97 1.23 -10.66
N GLY A 54 -18.41 0.46 -9.72
CA GLY A 54 -17.11 0.72 -9.09
C GLY A 54 -17.15 1.87 -8.07
N PRO A 55 -16.02 2.15 -7.42
CA PRO A 55 -15.87 3.31 -6.55
C PRO A 55 -15.86 4.60 -7.37
N GLU A 56 -16.34 5.68 -6.79
CA GLU A 56 -16.32 7.01 -7.41
C GLU A 56 -14.88 7.51 -7.61
N LEU A 57 -14.59 8.10 -8.79
CA LEU A 57 -13.31 8.74 -9.05
C LEU A 57 -13.25 10.11 -8.34
N LEU A 58 -12.52 10.17 -7.24
CA LEU A 58 -12.38 11.42 -6.46
C LEU A 58 -11.44 12.44 -7.13
N TRP A 59 -10.36 11.99 -7.77
CA TRP A 59 -9.40 12.88 -8.43
C TRP A 59 -8.56 12.16 -9.48
N THR A 60 -8.02 12.93 -10.41
CA THR A 60 -7.03 12.47 -11.39
C THR A 60 -5.99 13.56 -11.64
N ALA A 61 -4.75 13.19 -11.92
CA ALA A 61 -3.69 14.12 -12.33
C ALA A 61 -3.06 13.67 -13.64
N ALA A 62 -2.76 14.65 -14.49
CA ALA A 62 -2.09 14.46 -15.77
C ALA A 62 -0.66 15.02 -15.74
N GLY A 63 0.22 14.51 -16.60
CA GLY A 63 1.56 15.07 -16.80
C GLY A 63 2.64 14.63 -15.79
N ILE A 64 2.43 13.54 -15.05
CA ILE A 64 3.37 13.03 -14.03
C ILE A 64 4.49 12.10 -14.57
N GLY A 65 4.65 12.04 -15.89
CA GLY A 65 5.64 11.19 -16.58
C GLY A 65 5.01 10.11 -17.45
N LEU A 66 5.83 9.19 -17.97
CA LEU A 66 5.42 8.22 -18.97
C LEU A 66 4.74 6.95 -18.39
N GLY A 67 5.01 6.63 -17.12
CA GLY A 67 4.55 5.39 -16.48
C GLY A 67 5.24 4.14 -17.06
N TYR A 68 5.96 3.39 -16.23
CA TYR A 68 6.55 2.12 -16.65
C TYR A 68 5.86 0.98 -15.90
N SER A 69 4.98 0.26 -16.58
CA SER A 69 4.35 -0.97 -16.10
C SER A 69 4.26 -1.93 -17.27
N SER A 70 5.12 -2.94 -17.30
CA SER A 70 5.10 -3.95 -18.36
C SER A 70 4.45 -5.22 -17.82
N VAL A 71 3.34 -5.63 -18.44
CA VAL A 71 2.81 -6.99 -18.31
C VAL A 71 3.10 -7.68 -19.63
N GLU A 72 4.06 -8.60 -19.64
CA GLU A 72 4.28 -9.45 -20.80
C GLU A 72 3.32 -10.64 -20.75
N TRP A 73 2.54 -10.80 -21.81
CA TRP A 73 1.73 -11.99 -22.04
C TRP A 73 2.52 -12.95 -22.94
N PRO A 74 2.63 -14.25 -22.63
CA PRO A 74 3.31 -15.18 -23.52
C PRO A 74 2.48 -15.35 -24.78
N LEU A 75 3.00 -14.87 -25.92
CA LEU A 75 2.39 -15.15 -27.21
C LEU A 75 2.38 -16.66 -27.45
N PRO A 76 1.29 -17.22 -27.99
CA PRO A 76 1.29 -18.60 -28.42
C PRO A 76 2.36 -18.76 -29.49
N THR A 77 3.32 -19.65 -29.22
CA THR A 77 4.37 -19.99 -30.19
C THR A 77 3.71 -20.51 -31.47
N ALA A 78 4.35 -20.24 -32.62
CA ALA A 78 3.83 -20.54 -33.96
C ALA A 78 3.33 -22.00 -34.13
N GLU A 79 3.74 -22.90 -33.24
CA GLU A 79 3.32 -24.29 -33.18
C GLU A 79 1.81 -24.48 -32.91
N SER A 80 1.14 -23.55 -32.21
CA SER A 80 -0.31 -23.66 -31.93
C SER A 80 -1.18 -23.44 -33.18
N SER A 81 -0.68 -22.67 -34.15
CA SER A 81 -1.39 -22.36 -35.40
C SER A 81 -1.43 -23.54 -36.37
N ARG A 82 -0.44 -24.44 -36.31
CA ARG A 82 -0.37 -25.62 -37.20
C ARG A 82 -1.41 -26.68 -36.85
N ARG A 83 -1.83 -26.79 -35.57
CA ARG A 83 -2.82 -27.79 -35.15
C ARG A 83 -4.26 -27.43 -35.52
N ALA A 84 -4.59 -26.15 -35.71
CA ALA A 84 -5.95 -25.73 -36.06
C ALA A 84 -6.29 -25.94 -37.55
N GLY A 85 -5.28 -25.99 -38.44
CA GLY A 85 -5.48 -26.12 -39.88
C GLY A 85 -5.74 -27.55 -40.39
N SER A 86 -5.36 -28.59 -39.65
CA SER A 86 -5.42 -29.98 -40.16
C SER A 86 -6.77 -30.69 -39.93
N ALA A 87 -7.68 -30.10 -39.17
CA ALA A 87 -8.98 -30.73 -38.87
C ALA A 87 -10.08 -30.46 -39.94
N ARG A 88 -9.83 -29.59 -40.93
CA ARG A 88 -10.87 -29.11 -41.87
C ARG A 88 -10.83 -29.71 -43.28
N ARG A 89 -10.15 -30.85 -43.46
CA ARG A 89 -10.21 -31.66 -44.69
C ARG A 89 -10.41 -33.13 -44.34
N ARG A 90 -11.65 -33.53 -44.14
CA ARG A 90 -12.13 -34.91 -44.29
C ARG A 90 -13.64 -34.83 -44.52
N THR A 91 -14.01 -34.74 -45.79
CA THR A 91 -15.31 -35.16 -46.34
C THR A 91 -15.03 -36.33 -47.26
#